data_AF-A0A4Y9RF54-F1
#
_entry.id   AF-A0A4Y9RF54-F1
#
_cell.length_a   1.000
_cell.length_b   1.000
_cell.length_c   1.000
_cell.angle_alpha   90.00
_cell.angle_beta   90.00
_cell.angle_gamma   90.00
#
_symmetry.space_group_name_H-M   'P 1'
#
loop_
_entity.id
_entity.type
_entity.pdbx_description
1 polymer ?
#
loop_
_entity_poly.entity_id
_entity_poly.type
_entity_poly.pdbx_seq_one_letter_code
_entity_poly.pdbx_strand_id
1 'polypeptide(L)'
;MEILFHSTTALRDDPVPLRSHDPDAQGFVEIDFVWRKIVFGTWSADEARAAQHPTAKAALRYPVPANVRGAALADLFEAPRCRVLVERIFYGAVTLCDGRHETVMLSRDARAAEAQLLDLLATLHAETAEVREVADWLPGAQALLDIWRGEPLEDALERLEDRREADDYHAGIIVVGDLRAALLNETRAAFKRGEPVDRFYVAALEEHGLIGQDEAAAWHSQQKCDDEDSQA
;
A
#
# COMPACT_ATOMS: atom_id res chain seq x y z
N MET A 1 10.15 17.79 -17.24
CA MET A 1 9.52 16.46 -17.16
C MET A 1 8.91 16.37 -15.77
N GLU A 2 7.60 16.21 -15.70
CA GLU A 2 6.88 16.10 -14.44
C GLU A 2 6.75 14.60 -14.09
N ILE A 3 7.15 14.23 -12.88
CA ILE A 3 7.04 12.87 -12.36
C ILE A 3 5.84 12.88 -11.42
N LEU A 4 4.81 12.07 -11.69
CA LEU A 4 3.60 12.02 -10.87
C LEU A 4 3.38 10.60 -10.35
N PHE A 5 3.32 10.46 -9.03
CA PHE A 5 2.94 9.20 -8.38
C PHE A 5 1.41 9.10 -8.35
N HIS A 6 0.84 8.08 -8.98
CA HIS A 6 -0.60 7.81 -8.92
C HIS A 6 -0.84 6.47 -8.24
N SER A 7 -1.09 6.49 -6.93
CA SER A 7 -1.80 5.39 -6.31
C SER A 7 -3.29 5.51 -6.68
N THR A 8 -3.94 4.40 -7.06
CA THR A 8 -5.40 4.34 -7.19
C THR A 8 -6.12 4.63 -5.87
N THR A 9 -5.38 4.78 -4.77
CA THR A 9 -5.81 5.38 -3.50
C THR A 9 -4.93 6.57 -3.13
N ALA A 10 -5.48 7.78 -3.33
CA ALA A 10 -4.99 9.10 -2.90
C ALA A 10 -3.69 9.65 -3.54
N LEU A 11 -3.84 10.82 -4.18
CA LEU A 11 -2.74 11.74 -4.55
C LEU A 11 -2.06 12.25 -3.27
N ARG A 12 -0.80 11.90 -3.07
CA ARG A 12 0.14 12.65 -2.23
C ARG A 12 1.44 12.85 -3.01
N ASP A 13 2.06 14.02 -2.83
CA ASP A 13 3.34 14.42 -3.41
C ASP A 13 4.55 13.69 -2.78
N ASP A 14 4.31 12.69 -1.92
CA ASP A 14 5.33 11.86 -1.31
C ASP A 14 5.50 10.54 -2.07
N PRO A 15 6.74 9.99 -2.13
CA PRO A 15 7.06 8.75 -2.82
C PRO A 15 6.58 7.52 -2.01
N VAL A 16 5.26 7.44 -1.81
CA VAL A 16 4.60 6.28 -1.21
C VAL A 16 4.75 5.10 -2.19
N PRO A 17 5.05 3.88 -1.72
CA PRO A 17 5.10 2.72 -2.59
C PRO A 17 3.80 2.53 -3.37
N LEU A 18 3.89 1.73 -4.42
CA LEU A 18 2.75 1.26 -5.20
C LEU A 18 1.85 0.37 -4.32
N ARG A 19 0.98 0.99 -3.51
CA ARG A 19 0.11 0.28 -2.57
C ARG A 19 -1.00 -0.42 -3.34
N SER A 20 -0.98 -1.76 -3.31
CA SER A 20 -2.14 -2.58 -3.65
C SER A 20 -2.49 -3.48 -2.47
N HIS A 21 -3.78 -3.59 -2.17
CA HIS A 21 -4.31 -4.58 -1.22
C HIS A 21 -4.42 -5.98 -1.86
N ASP A 22 -4.22 -6.08 -3.17
CA ASP A 22 -4.15 -7.34 -3.90
C ASP A 22 -2.70 -7.87 -3.85
N PRO A 23 -2.43 -9.00 -3.17
CA PRO A 23 -1.08 -9.58 -3.09
C PRO A 23 -0.58 -10.09 -4.45
N ASP A 24 -1.48 -10.30 -5.42
CA ASP A 24 -1.15 -10.69 -6.79
C ASP A 24 -1.02 -9.48 -7.73
N ALA A 25 -1.08 -8.26 -7.21
CA ALA A 25 -0.94 -7.05 -8.02
C ALA A 25 0.44 -6.95 -8.66
N GLN A 26 0.47 -6.32 -9.84
CA GLN A 26 1.69 -6.02 -10.58
C GLN A 26 1.87 -4.51 -10.67
N GLY A 27 3.03 -4.00 -10.27
CA GLY A 27 3.38 -2.59 -10.46
C GLY A 27 3.68 -2.28 -11.93
N PHE A 28 3.48 -1.03 -12.32
CA PHE A 28 3.87 -0.54 -13.63
C PHE A 28 4.46 0.87 -13.58
N VAL A 29 5.34 1.14 -14.54
CA VAL A 29 5.76 2.47 -14.95
C VAL A 29 5.12 2.76 -16.30
N GLU A 30 4.39 3.87 -16.41
CA GLU A 30 3.79 4.37 -17.64
C GLU A 30 4.51 5.63 -18.10
N ILE A 31 4.94 5.65 -19.36
CA ILE A 31 5.38 6.85 -20.06
C ILE A 31 4.21 7.34 -20.91
N ASP A 32 3.58 8.44 -20.48
CA ASP A 32 2.47 9.08 -21.19
C ASP A 32 3.03 10.12 -22.17
N PHE A 33 2.87 9.86 -23.46
CA PHE A 33 3.41 10.72 -24.52
C PHE A 33 2.52 11.93 -24.81
N VAL A 34 1.23 11.87 -24.46
CA VAL A 34 0.29 12.99 -24.65
C VAL A 34 0.67 14.13 -23.71
N TRP A 35 0.93 13.79 -22.45
CA TRP A 35 1.20 14.77 -21.42
C TRP A 35 2.67 14.91 -21.04
N ARG A 36 3.54 14.06 -21.60
CA ARG A 36 4.99 14.02 -21.33
C ARG A 36 5.31 13.83 -19.84
N LYS A 37 4.61 12.88 -19.22
CA LYS A 37 4.77 12.54 -17.80
C LYS A 37 5.05 11.06 -17.62
N ILE A 38 5.65 10.76 -16.48
CA ILE A 38 5.85 9.40 -16.00
C ILE A 38 4.85 9.18 -14.88
N VAL A 39 4.11 8.07 -14.98
CA VAL A 39 3.09 7.66 -14.01
C VAL A 39 3.48 6.31 -13.45
N PHE A 40 3.42 6.16 -12.14
CA PHE A 40 3.56 4.88 -11.47
C PHE A 40 2.18 4.42 -10.99
N GLY A 41 1.87 3.13 -11.13
CA GLY A 41 0.63 2.56 -10.61
C GLY A 41 0.70 1.04 -10.43
N THR A 42 -0.41 0.44 -10.03
CA THR A 42 -0.57 -1.02 -9.92
C THR A 42 -1.71 -1.51 -10.80
N TRP A 43 -1.58 -2.72 -11.34
CA TRP A 43 -2.68 -3.48 -11.91
C TRP A 43 -3.23 -4.46 -10.87
N SER A 44 -4.54 -4.63 -10.84
CA SER A 44 -5.10 -5.87 -10.30
C SER A 44 -4.63 -7.07 -11.13
N ALA A 45 -4.68 -8.28 -10.55
CA ALA A 45 -4.30 -9.49 -11.29
C ALA A 45 -5.04 -9.66 -12.63
N ASP A 46 -6.31 -9.25 -12.69
CA ASP A 46 -7.12 -9.30 -13.91
C ASP A 46 -6.74 -8.21 -14.92
N GLU A 47 -6.40 -7.01 -14.45
CA GLU A 47 -5.87 -5.94 -15.28
C GLU A 47 -4.49 -6.27 -15.83
N ALA A 48 -3.62 -6.93 -15.07
CA ALA A 48 -2.30 -7.33 -15.54
C ALA A 48 -2.40 -8.33 -16.70
N ARG A 49 -3.39 -9.22 -16.66
CA ARG A 49 -3.73 -10.15 -17.76
C ARG A 49 -4.29 -9.40 -18.97
N ALA A 50 -5.13 -8.39 -18.75
CA ALA A 50 -5.72 -7.57 -19.81
C ALA A 50 -4.76 -6.50 -20.37
N ALA A 51 -3.76 -6.04 -19.61
CA ALA A 51 -2.81 -4.99 -19.99
C ALA A 51 -1.79 -5.45 -21.05
N GLN A 52 -1.81 -6.73 -21.40
CA GLN A 52 -1.18 -7.24 -22.63
C GLN A 52 -1.88 -6.70 -23.90
N HIS A 53 -3.04 -6.04 -23.76
CA HIS A 53 -3.73 -5.34 -24.84
C HIS A 53 -3.33 -3.85 -24.89
N PRO A 54 -3.09 -3.30 -26.10
CA PRO A 54 -2.74 -1.90 -26.26
C PRO A 54 -3.83 -0.99 -25.70
N THR A 55 -3.44 -0.05 -24.84
CA THR A 55 -4.35 0.94 -24.28
C THR A 55 -4.87 1.87 -25.37
N ALA A 56 -6.09 2.38 -25.21
CA ALA A 56 -6.65 3.43 -26.07
C ALA A 56 -5.92 4.79 -25.96
N LYS A 57 -4.79 4.84 -25.23
CA LYS A 57 -3.97 6.03 -25.01
C LYS A 57 -2.56 5.78 -25.53
N ALA A 58 -1.95 6.81 -26.12
CA ALA A 58 -0.55 6.86 -26.51
C ALA A 58 0.39 6.83 -25.30
N ALA A 59 0.55 5.64 -24.72
CA ALA A 59 1.40 5.38 -23.57
C ALA A 59 2.17 4.08 -23.75
N LEU A 60 3.37 4.00 -23.16
CA LEU A 60 4.13 2.75 -23.01
C LEU A 60 4.16 2.38 -21.55
N ARG A 61 3.89 1.10 -21.25
CA ARG A 61 3.85 0.57 -19.89
C ARG A 61 4.90 -0.51 -19.71
N TYR A 62 5.64 -0.42 -18.61
CA TYR A 62 6.70 -1.34 -18.24
C TYR A 62 6.38 -1.97 -16.88
N PRO A 63 6.41 -3.30 -16.75
CA PRO A 63 6.14 -3.95 -15.48
C PRO A 63 7.30 -3.73 -14.49
N VAL A 64 6.95 -3.50 -13.23
CA VAL A 64 7.87 -3.48 -12.08
C VAL A 64 7.25 -4.23 -10.91
N PRO A 65 8.01 -4.87 -10.01
CA PRO A 65 7.41 -5.52 -8.85
C PRO A 65 6.50 -4.55 -8.09
N ALA A 66 5.31 -5.02 -7.67
CA ALA A 66 4.34 -4.14 -7.00
C ALA A 66 4.84 -3.61 -5.66
N ASN A 67 5.77 -4.31 -5.02
CA ASN A 67 6.38 -3.92 -3.76
C ASN A 67 7.69 -3.13 -3.91
N VAL A 68 8.03 -2.62 -5.10
CA VAL A 68 9.17 -1.68 -5.21
C VAL A 68 8.88 -0.42 -4.38
N ARG A 69 9.86 0.02 -3.60
CA ARG A 69 9.76 1.25 -2.80
C ARG A 69 9.58 2.47 -3.71
N GLY A 70 8.61 3.33 -3.39
CA GLY A 70 8.36 4.56 -4.15
C GLY A 70 9.59 5.45 -4.24
N ALA A 71 10.38 5.55 -3.16
CA ALA A 71 11.64 6.29 -3.13
C ALA A 71 12.69 5.73 -4.11
N ALA A 72 12.78 4.40 -4.25
CA ALA A 72 13.70 3.79 -5.22
C ALA A 72 13.29 4.09 -6.67
N LEU A 73 11.98 4.14 -6.96
CA LEU A 73 11.47 4.61 -8.25
C LEU A 73 11.78 6.09 -8.46
N ALA A 74 11.54 6.94 -7.46
CA ALA A 74 11.86 8.37 -7.52
C ALA A 74 13.35 8.59 -7.83
N ASP A 75 14.24 8.00 -7.03
CA ASP A 75 15.69 8.09 -7.19
C ASP A 75 16.14 7.63 -8.58
N LEU A 76 15.56 6.52 -9.07
CA LEU A 76 15.86 6.03 -10.41
C LEU A 76 15.51 7.06 -11.48
N PHE A 77 14.32 7.64 -11.44
CA PHE A 77 13.86 8.61 -12.45
C PHE A 77 14.42 10.02 -12.27
N GLU A 78 14.96 10.34 -11.10
CA GLU A 78 15.73 11.55 -10.87
C GLU A 78 17.19 11.43 -11.32
N ALA A 79 17.73 10.20 -11.37
CA ALA A 79 19.10 9.97 -11.80
C ALA A 79 19.33 10.51 -13.23
N PRO A 80 20.42 11.29 -13.47
CA PRO A 80 20.70 11.89 -14.78
C PRO A 80 20.72 10.88 -15.93
N ARG A 81 21.23 9.67 -15.67
CA ARG A 81 21.26 8.58 -16.66
C ARG A 81 19.85 8.19 -17.10
N CYS A 82 18.93 8.01 -16.16
CA CYS A 82 17.56 7.61 -16.48
C CYS A 82 16.81 8.73 -17.20
N ARG A 83 16.98 9.98 -16.76
CA ARG A 83 16.39 11.16 -17.43
C ARG A 83 16.75 11.22 -18.91
N VAL A 84 18.03 11.04 -19.25
CA VAL A 84 18.49 11.02 -20.65
C VAL A 84 17.84 9.89 -21.46
N LEU A 85 17.66 8.71 -20.86
CA LEU A 85 16.98 7.58 -21.53
C LEU A 85 15.52 7.92 -21.80
N VAL A 86 14.80 8.43 -20.80
CA VAL A 86 13.39 8.82 -20.93
C VAL A 86 13.21 9.93 -21.95
N GLU A 87 14.10 10.93 -21.99
CA GLU A 87 14.07 11.98 -23.01
C GLU A 87 14.24 11.40 -24.42
N ARG A 88 15.20 10.50 -24.63
CA ARG A 88 15.39 9.83 -25.93
C ARG A 88 14.17 9.02 -26.35
N ILE A 89 13.48 8.38 -25.40
CA ILE A 89 12.21 7.68 -25.65
C ILE A 89 11.14 8.70 -26.08
N PHE A 90 10.94 9.78 -25.32
CA PHE A 90 9.95 10.81 -25.64
C PHE A 90 10.18 11.44 -27.02
N TYR A 91 11.40 11.87 -27.32
CA TYR A 91 11.71 12.57 -28.57
C TYR A 91 11.81 11.62 -29.78
N GLY A 92 12.06 10.34 -29.55
CA GLY A 92 12.13 9.33 -30.60
C GLY A 92 10.83 8.54 -30.80
N ALA A 93 9.73 8.91 -30.15
CA ALA A 93 8.42 8.30 -30.29
C ALA A 93 7.53 9.04 -31.29
N VAL A 94 6.73 8.29 -32.05
CA VAL A 94 5.70 8.80 -32.94
C VAL A 94 4.39 8.08 -32.61
N THR A 95 3.36 8.85 -32.27
CA THR A 95 2.01 8.30 -32.07
C THR A 95 1.28 8.23 -33.39
N LEU A 96 0.80 7.04 -33.74
CA LEU A 96 -0.09 6.80 -34.87
C LEU A 96 -1.51 6.54 -34.36
N CYS A 97 -2.50 7.13 -35.01
CA CYS A 97 -3.91 6.90 -34.73
C CYS A 97 -4.56 6.29 -35.97
N ASP A 98 -5.16 5.11 -35.81
CA ASP A 98 -5.89 4.41 -36.89
C ASP A 98 -7.42 4.64 -36.84
N GLY A 99 -7.87 5.57 -35.99
CA GLY A 99 -9.27 5.92 -35.78
C GLY A 99 -9.97 5.14 -34.67
N ARG A 100 -9.36 4.07 -34.13
CA ARG A 100 -9.86 3.35 -32.93
C ARG A 100 -8.78 3.10 -31.88
N HIS A 101 -7.53 3.06 -32.30
CA HIS A 101 -6.38 2.76 -31.45
C HIS A 101 -5.25 3.76 -31.69
N GLU A 102 -4.62 4.16 -30.59
CA GLU A 102 -3.36 4.89 -30.62
C GLU A 102 -2.22 3.90 -30.42
N THR A 103 -1.25 3.90 -31.35
CA THR A 103 -0.04 3.07 -31.27
C THR A 103 1.18 3.96 -31.21
N VAL A 104 2.11 3.67 -30.30
CA VAL A 104 3.39 4.36 -30.20
C VAL A 104 4.44 3.60 -31.00
N MET A 105 5.05 4.26 -31.99
CA MET A 105 6.19 3.74 -32.72
C MET A 105 7.48 4.40 -32.25
N LEU A 106 8.41 3.61 -31.76
CA LEU A 106 9.73 4.08 -31.36
C LEU A 106 10.74 4.01 -32.52
N SER A 107 11.51 5.07 -32.68
CA SER A 107 12.71 5.13 -33.52
C SER A 107 13.77 4.14 -33.03
N ARG A 108 14.80 3.90 -33.85
CA ARG A 108 15.92 3.02 -33.48
C ARG A 108 16.63 3.49 -32.20
N ASP A 109 16.83 4.79 -32.06
CA ASP A 109 17.47 5.36 -30.87
C ASP A 109 16.58 5.21 -29.62
N ALA A 110 15.29 5.51 -29.76
CA ALA A 110 14.32 5.33 -28.67
C ALA A 110 14.19 3.88 -28.22
N ARG A 111 14.20 2.90 -29.13
CA ARG A 111 14.22 1.46 -28.74
C ARG A 111 15.49 1.08 -28.00
N ALA A 112 16.65 1.63 -28.40
CA ALA A 112 17.90 1.39 -27.70
C ALA A 112 17.92 2.05 -26.30
N ALA A 113 17.21 3.17 -26.13
CA ALA A 113 17.01 3.81 -24.84
C ALA A 113 16.02 3.02 -23.97
N GLU A 114 14.92 2.54 -24.55
CA GLU A 114 13.91 1.68 -23.90
C GLU A 114 14.54 0.38 -23.37
N ALA A 115 15.37 -0.30 -24.16
CA ALA A 115 16.07 -1.50 -23.70
C ALA A 115 16.94 -1.21 -22.46
N GLN A 116 17.65 -0.08 -22.44
CA GLN A 116 18.46 0.31 -21.27
C GLN A 116 17.61 0.73 -20.08
N LEU A 117 16.43 1.33 -20.31
CA LEU A 117 15.48 1.63 -19.25
C LEU A 117 14.96 0.33 -18.62
N LEU A 118 14.61 -0.66 -19.43
CA LEU A 118 14.18 -1.98 -18.96
C LEU A 118 15.27 -2.66 -18.11
N ASP A 119 16.53 -2.58 -18.52
CA ASP A 119 17.66 -3.08 -17.71
C ASP A 119 17.76 -2.38 -16.35
N LEU A 120 17.55 -1.06 -16.30
CA LEU A 120 17.53 -0.31 -15.04
C LEU A 120 16.32 -0.69 -14.18
N LEU A 121 15.13 -0.80 -14.75
CA LEU A 121 13.92 -1.21 -14.03
C LEU A 121 14.07 -2.63 -13.45
N ALA A 122 14.76 -3.53 -14.16
CA ALA A 122 15.03 -4.88 -13.66
C ALA A 122 15.86 -4.86 -12.35
N THR A 123 16.74 -3.87 -12.16
CA THR A 123 17.53 -3.74 -10.92
C THR A 123 16.69 -3.40 -9.69
N LEU A 124 15.49 -2.85 -9.86
CA LEU A 124 14.58 -2.51 -8.76
C LEU A 124 14.03 -3.75 -8.03
N HIS A 125 14.20 -4.96 -8.57
CA HIS A 125 13.88 -6.20 -7.84
C HIS A 125 14.68 -6.34 -6.54
N ALA A 126 15.85 -5.71 -6.43
CA ALA A 126 16.62 -5.68 -5.19
C ALA A 126 16.13 -4.62 -4.19
N GLU A 127 15.26 -3.70 -4.62
CA GLU A 127 14.78 -2.53 -3.87
C GLU A 127 13.31 -2.70 -3.43
N THR A 128 12.89 -3.95 -3.28
CA THR A 128 11.54 -4.31 -2.85
C THR A 128 11.38 -4.19 -1.34
N ALA A 129 10.23 -3.67 -0.91
CA ALA A 129 9.79 -3.68 0.47
C ALA A 129 9.28 -5.07 0.88
N GLU A 130 9.43 -5.38 2.17
CA GLU A 130 8.77 -6.52 2.78
C GLU A 130 7.26 -6.24 2.85
N VAL A 131 6.42 -7.16 2.38
CA VAL A 131 4.97 -7.02 2.48
C VAL A 131 4.47 -7.87 3.65
N ARG A 132 3.70 -7.27 4.55
CA ARG A 132 3.06 -7.97 5.67
C ARG A 132 1.57 -7.71 5.69
N GLU A 133 0.79 -8.74 5.98
CA GLU A 133 -0.61 -8.58 6.35
C GLU A 133 -0.70 -7.84 7.69
N VAL A 134 -1.69 -6.97 7.84
CA VAL A 134 -1.95 -6.25 9.11
C VAL A 134 -2.06 -7.25 10.27
N ALA A 135 -2.69 -8.41 10.03
CA ALA A 135 -2.87 -9.45 11.03
C ALA A 135 -1.55 -10.05 11.53
N ASP A 136 -0.49 -10.05 10.71
CA ASP A 136 0.85 -10.52 11.09
C ASP A 136 1.73 -9.37 11.61
N TRP A 137 1.46 -8.14 11.17
CA TRP A 137 2.17 -6.94 11.59
C TRP A 137 1.76 -6.49 13.00
N LEU A 138 0.47 -6.53 13.34
CA LEU A 138 -0.05 -6.14 14.66
C LEU A 138 0.59 -6.95 15.81
N PRO A 139 0.64 -8.30 15.78
CA PRO A 139 1.12 -9.11 16.90
C PRO A 139 2.65 -9.18 16.99
N GLY A 140 3.38 -8.63 16.02
CA GLY A 140 4.80 -8.90 15.78
C GLY A 140 5.77 -8.53 16.93
N ALA A 141 5.33 -7.89 18.02
CA ALA A 141 6.19 -7.64 19.19
C ALA A 141 5.47 -7.26 20.51
N GLN A 142 4.14 -7.19 20.58
CA GLN A 142 3.46 -6.46 21.67
C GLN A 142 2.09 -7.06 22.04
N ALA A 143 1.73 -6.99 23.33
CA ALA A 143 0.41 -7.43 23.79
C ALA A 143 -0.68 -6.48 23.28
N LEU A 144 -1.94 -6.92 23.24
CA LEU A 144 -3.06 -6.07 22.78
C LEU A 144 -3.12 -4.73 23.54
N LEU A 145 -2.83 -4.75 24.85
CA LEU A 145 -2.75 -3.55 25.71
C LEU A 145 -1.60 -2.59 25.35
N ASP A 146 -0.58 -3.07 24.65
CA ASP A 146 0.50 -2.22 24.14
C ASP A 146 0.14 -1.62 22.77
N ILE A 147 -0.65 -2.37 21.99
CA ILE A 147 -1.11 -2.05 20.63
C ILE A 147 -2.26 -1.06 20.65
N TRP A 148 -3.25 -1.28 21.52
CA TRP A 148 -4.40 -0.42 21.83
C TRP A 148 -4.17 -0.04 23.29
N ARG A 149 -4.10 1.25 23.64
CA ARG A 149 -3.57 1.68 24.96
C ARG A 149 -4.67 2.20 25.87
N GLY A 150 -5.81 1.51 25.91
CA GLY A 150 -7.00 1.98 26.63
C GLY A 150 -7.46 3.37 26.23
N GLU A 151 -7.48 3.57 24.93
CA GLU A 151 -7.97 4.76 24.25
C GLU A 151 -9.17 4.40 23.37
N PRO A 152 -9.98 5.37 22.92
CA PRO A 152 -11.01 5.13 21.91
C PRO A 152 -10.46 4.45 20.65
N LEU A 153 -11.29 3.65 19.96
CA LEU A 153 -10.88 2.91 18.76
C LEU A 153 -10.28 3.82 17.68
N GLU A 154 -10.89 4.99 17.44
CA GLU A 154 -10.41 5.92 16.41
C GLU A 154 -9.00 6.43 16.70
N ASP A 155 -8.71 6.78 17.96
CA ASP A 155 -7.39 7.26 18.37
C ASP A 155 -6.32 6.16 18.24
N ALA A 156 -6.68 4.91 18.56
CA ALA A 156 -5.81 3.76 18.36
C ALA A 156 -5.52 3.50 16.88
N LEU A 157 -6.54 3.65 16.02
CA LEU A 157 -6.39 3.50 14.57
C LEU A 157 -5.51 4.59 13.98
N GLU A 158 -5.67 5.85 14.37
CA GLU A 158 -4.83 6.96 13.91
C GLU A 158 -3.36 6.70 14.25
N ARG A 159 -3.05 6.28 15.49
CA ARG A 159 -1.68 5.95 15.89
C ARG A 159 -1.11 4.73 15.13
N LEU A 160 -1.94 3.74 14.83
CA LEU A 160 -1.51 2.58 14.04
C LEU A 160 -1.29 2.96 12.57
N GLU A 161 -2.08 3.87 12.02
CA GLU A 161 -1.86 4.46 10.70
C GLU A 161 -0.53 5.20 10.63
N ASP A 162 -0.23 6.05 11.63
CA ASP A 162 1.06 6.76 11.72
C ASP A 162 2.24 5.77 11.80
N ARG A 163 2.11 4.72 12.61
CA ARG A 163 3.14 3.67 12.71
C ARG A 163 3.30 2.92 11.39
N ARG A 164 2.20 2.60 10.71
CA ARG A 164 2.21 1.95 9.39
C ARG A 164 2.93 2.82 8.36
N GLU A 165 2.67 4.12 8.35
CA GLU A 165 3.35 5.08 7.47
C GLU A 165 4.86 5.17 7.80
N ALA A 166 5.23 5.15 9.08
CA ALA A 166 6.62 5.16 9.50
C ALA A 166 7.38 3.86 9.14
N ASP A 167 6.77 2.69 9.34
CA ASP A 167 7.36 1.39 8.99
C ASP A 167 7.52 1.24 7.46
N ASP A 168 6.57 1.77 6.69
CA ASP A 168 6.66 1.85 5.23
C ASP A 168 7.84 2.73 4.80
N TYR A 169 7.90 3.96 5.31
CA TYR A 169 8.92 4.93 4.92
C TYR A 169 10.34 4.57 5.40
N HIS A 170 10.50 4.13 6.65
CA HIS A 170 11.82 3.92 7.26
C HIS A 170 12.30 2.48 7.23
N ALA A 171 11.41 1.51 7.45
CA ALA A 171 11.78 0.10 7.52
C ALA A 171 11.59 -0.64 6.20
N GLY A 172 10.92 -0.01 5.22
CA GLY A 172 10.59 -0.66 3.96
C GLY A 172 9.63 -1.83 4.15
N ILE A 173 8.65 -1.67 5.05
CA ILE A 173 7.61 -2.66 5.33
C ILE A 173 6.27 -2.11 4.85
N ILE A 174 5.71 -2.71 3.80
CA ILE A 174 4.35 -2.40 3.33
C ILE A 174 3.37 -3.26 4.11
N VAL A 175 2.50 -2.62 4.89
CA VAL A 175 1.45 -3.32 5.63
C VAL A 175 0.14 -3.24 4.86
N VAL A 176 -0.40 -4.40 4.47
CA VAL A 176 -1.66 -4.53 3.70
C VAL A 176 -2.79 -5.09 4.56
N GLY A 177 -4.02 -4.66 4.30
CA GLY A 177 -5.22 -5.11 5.01
C GLY A 177 -5.92 -3.99 5.78
N ASP A 178 -7.08 -4.31 6.35
CA ASP A 178 -7.90 -3.39 7.13
C ASP A 178 -7.46 -3.39 8.60
N LEU A 179 -6.90 -2.26 9.03
CA LEU A 179 -6.45 -2.04 10.41
C LEU A 179 -7.58 -2.15 11.43
N ARG A 180 -8.77 -1.64 11.12
CA ARG A 180 -9.93 -1.72 12.02
C ARG A 180 -10.39 -3.15 12.16
N ALA A 181 -10.59 -3.83 11.04
CA ALA A 181 -11.05 -5.22 11.06
C ALA A 181 -10.06 -6.12 11.81
N ALA A 182 -8.76 -5.97 11.54
CA ALA A 182 -7.73 -6.75 12.22
C ALA A 182 -7.65 -6.45 13.71
N LEU A 183 -7.65 -5.18 14.10
CA LEU A 183 -7.59 -4.78 15.52
C LEU A 183 -8.82 -5.29 16.30
N LEU A 184 -10.02 -5.18 15.72
CA LEU A 184 -11.25 -5.70 16.32
C LEU A 184 -11.25 -7.23 16.41
N ASN A 185 -10.73 -7.92 15.39
CA ASN A 185 -10.62 -9.39 15.41
C ASN A 185 -9.66 -9.87 16.50
N GLU A 186 -8.50 -9.24 16.64
CA GLU A 186 -7.54 -9.54 17.71
C GLU A 186 -8.13 -9.24 19.09
N THR A 187 -8.82 -8.10 19.23
CA THR A 187 -9.49 -7.71 20.48
C THR A 187 -10.56 -8.72 20.89
N ARG A 188 -11.36 -9.17 19.92
CA ARG A 188 -12.37 -10.20 20.15
C ARG A 188 -11.73 -11.54 20.53
N ALA A 189 -10.62 -11.89 19.90
CA ALA A 189 -9.89 -13.13 20.20
C ALA A 189 -9.34 -13.09 21.64
N ALA A 190 -8.74 -11.97 22.05
CA ALA A 190 -8.29 -11.73 23.42
C ALA A 190 -9.44 -11.82 24.44
N PHE A 191 -10.56 -11.13 24.17
CA PHE A 191 -11.78 -11.20 24.99
C PHE A 191 -12.25 -12.65 25.19
N LYS A 192 -12.32 -13.44 24.11
CA LYS A 192 -12.73 -14.85 24.16
C LYS A 192 -11.74 -15.76 24.88
N ARG A 193 -10.45 -15.41 24.88
CA ARG A 193 -9.42 -16.13 25.64
C ARG A 193 -9.42 -15.75 27.13
N GLY A 194 -10.21 -14.76 27.54
CA GLY A 194 -10.21 -14.23 28.90
C GLY A 194 -8.95 -13.43 29.22
N GLU A 195 -8.28 -12.90 28.20
CA GLU A 195 -7.13 -12.02 28.39
C GLU A 195 -7.57 -10.66 28.97
N PRO A 196 -6.68 -9.94 29.67
CA PRO A 196 -6.97 -8.60 30.15
C PRO A 196 -7.37 -7.67 28.99
N VAL A 197 -8.59 -7.18 29.06
CA VAL A 197 -9.17 -6.18 28.14
C VAL A 197 -9.69 -5.02 28.98
N ASP A 198 -9.75 -3.82 28.39
CA ASP A 198 -10.30 -2.66 29.08
C ASP A 198 -11.70 -2.27 28.57
N ARG A 199 -12.27 -1.26 29.23
CA ARG A 199 -13.61 -0.75 28.93
C ARG A 199 -13.77 -0.23 27.50
N PHE A 200 -12.74 0.35 26.89
CA PHE A 200 -12.80 0.87 25.53
C PHE A 200 -12.85 -0.28 24.53
N TYR A 201 -12.19 -1.40 24.83
CA TYR A 201 -12.21 -2.59 23.99
C TYR A 201 -13.60 -3.22 23.98
N VAL A 202 -14.19 -3.39 25.17
CA VAL A 202 -15.53 -3.95 25.31
C VAL A 202 -16.57 -3.04 24.64
N ALA A 203 -16.47 -1.72 24.83
CA ALA A 203 -17.34 -0.76 24.15
C ALA A 203 -17.22 -0.85 22.62
N ALA A 204 -16.01 -0.94 22.08
CA ALA A 204 -15.80 -1.06 20.65
C ALA A 204 -16.32 -2.39 20.08
N LEU A 205 -16.13 -3.51 20.80
CA LEU A 205 -16.68 -4.81 20.43
C LEU A 205 -18.22 -4.80 20.43
N GLU A 206 -18.85 -4.17 21.41
CA GLU A 206 -20.31 -4.03 21.50
C GLU A 206 -20.85 -3.15 20.36
N GLU A 207 -20.24 -1.97 20.16
CA GLU A 207 -20.63 -1.01 19.11
C GLU A 207 -20.59 -1.65 17.72
N HIS A 208 -19.61 -2.52 17.46
CA HIS A 208 -19.45 -3.23 16.19
C HIS A 208 -20.18 -4.58 16.15
N GLY A 209 -20.99 -4.92 17.18
CA GLY A 209 -21.80 -6.13 17.23
C GLY A 209 -20.99 -7.44 17.29
N LEU A 210 -19.74 -7.38 17.74
CA LEU A 210 -18.84 -8.52 17.84
C LEU A 210 -19.04 -9.35 19.12
N ILE A 211 -19.64 -8.71 20.13
CA ILE A 211 -20.17 -9.31 21.36
C ILE A 211 -21.60 -8.80 21.59
N GLY A 212 -22.40 -9.57 22.32
CA GLY A 212 -23.75 -9.17 22.74
C GLY A 212 -23.77 -8.33 24.02
N GLN A 213 -24.90 -7.66 24.27
CA GLN A 213 -25.12 -6.88 25.51
C GLN A 213 -24.96 -7.73 26.77
N ASP A 214 -25.38 -9.00 26.73
CA ASP A 214 -25.24 -9.93 27.86
C ASP A 214 -23.77 -10.24 28.17
N GLU A 215 -22.93 -10.39 27.14
CA GLU A 215 -21.49 -10.63 27.29
C GLU A 215 -20.79 -9.40 27.87
N ALA A 216 -21.14 -8.19 27.39
CA ALA A 216 -20.63 -6.94 27.94
C ALA A 216 -21.05 -6.72 29.40
N ALA A 217 -22.32 -6.99 29.73
CA ALA A 217 -22.84 -6.85 31.09
C ALA A 217 -22.19 -7.85 32.08
N ALA A 218 -21.94 -9.09 31.63
CA ALA A 218 -21.22 -10.08 32.42
C ALA A 218 -19.79 -9.61 32.76
N TRP A 219 -19.09 -9.06 31.78
CA TRP A 219 -17.75 -8.51 31.97
C TRP A 219 -17.76 -7.32 32.96
N HIS A 220 -18.70 -6.38 32.81
CA HIS A 220 -18.84 -5.25 33.73
C HIS A 220 -19.13 -5.66 35.18
N SER A 221 -19.83 -6.78 35.36
CA SER A 221 -20.16 -7.31 36.69
C SER A 221 -18.94 -7.97 37.35
N GLN A 222 -18.10 -8.67 36.57
CA GLN A 222 -16.84 -9.25 37.07
C GLN A 222 -15.85 -8.17 37.53
N GLN A 223 -15.66 -7.11 36.74
CA GLN A 223 -14.80 -5.98 37.11
C GLN A 223 -15.19 -5.32 38.43
N LYS A 224 -16.50 -5.13 38.69
CA LYS A 224 -16.97 -4.54 39.94
C LYS A 224 -16.67 -5.41 41.16
N CYS A 225 -16.72 -6.74 41.03
CA CYS A 225 -16.37 -7.64 42.13
C CYS A 225 -14.85 -7.63 42.40
N ASP A 226 -14.03 -7.58 41.35
CA ASP A 226 -12.56 -7.58 41.50
C ASP A 226 -12.02 -6.26 42.12
N ASP A 227 -12.69 -5.13 41.86
CA ASP A 227 -12.35 -3.82 42.45
C ASP A 227 -12.71 -3.73 43.95
N GLU A 228 -13.81 -4.39 44.38
CA GLU A 228 -14.25 -4.42 45.78
C GLU A 228 -13.34 -5.31 46.65
N ASP A 229 -12.89 -6.44 46.12
CA ASP A 229 -11.97 -7.36 46.82
C ASP A 229 -10.53 -6.81 46.89
N SER A 230 -10.13 -5.91 45.99
CA SER A 230 -8.80 -5.28 45.98
C SER A 230 -8.67 -4.09 46.95
N GLN A 231 -9.78 -3.62 47.52
CA GLN A 231 -9.83 -2.49 48.47
C GLN A 231 -10.04 -2.92 49.94
N ALA A 232 -10.19 -4.21 50.21
CA ALA A 232 -10.36 -4.80 51.54
C ALA A 232 -9.03 -5.30 52.13
#